data_AF-A0A843I2R7-F1
#
_entry.id   AF-A0A843I2R7-F1
#
_cell.length_a   1.000
_cell.length_b   1.000
_cell.length_c   1.000
_cell.angle_alpha   90.00
_cell.angle_beta   90.00
_cell.angle_gamma   90.00
#
_symmetry.space_group_name_H-M   'P 1'
#
loop_
_entity.id
_entity.type
_entity.pdbx_description
1 polymer ?
#
loop_
_entity_poly.entity_id
_entity_poly.type
_entity_poly.pdbx_seq_one_letter_code
_entity_poly.pdbx_strand_id
1 'polypeptide(L)'
;MSIQIDPIIGMIILLATTVFLVIAIELKELVKAAIALGIGSALLASVFYILDAAYAAVFELSVAAGLVTILLLSAISMIDKEEAQ
;
A
#
# COMPACT_ATOMS: atom_id res chain seq x y z
N MET A 1 24.31 3.42 -7.05
CA MET A 1 23.88 2.75 -8.29
C MET A 1 22.64 3.51 -8.75
N SER A 2 22.81 4.55 -9.58
CA SER A 2 21.68 5.34 -10.06
C SER A 2 20.90 4.50 -11.06
N ILE A 3 19.81 3.88 -10.62
CA ILE A 3 18.89 3.22 -11.55
C ILE A 3 18.22 4.33 -12.34
N GLN A 4 18.62 4.45 -13.60
CA GLN A 4 18.04 5.42 -14.52
C GLN A 4 16.70 4.85 -15.01
N ILE A 5 15.65 5.04 -14.20
CA ILE A 5 14.28 4.68 -14.58
C ILE A 5 13.76 5.73 -15.55
N ASP A 6 13.14 5.29 -16.65
CA ASP A 6 12.50 6.20 -17.59
C ASP A 6 11.42 7.03 -16.87
N PRO A 7 11.39 8.37 -17.04
CA PRO A 7 10.43 9.24 -16.36
C PRO A 7 8.97 8.83 -16.55
N ILE A 8 8.67 8.21 -17.70
CA ILE A 8 7.33 7.69 -18.03
C ILE A 8 6.93 6.56 -17.07
N ILE A 9 7.85 5.65 -16.75
CA ILE A 9 7.60 4.55 -15.81
C ILE A 9 7.32 5.09 -14.41
N GLY A 10 8.10 6.10 -13.98
CA GLY A 10 7.87 6.76 -12.69
C GLY A 10 6.48 7.39 -12.58
N MET A 11 6.02 8.07 -13.63
CA MET A 11 4.66 8.63 -13.69
C MET A 11 3.57 7.56 -13.65
N ILE A 12 3.76 6.43 -14.33
CA ILE A 12 2.81 5.32 -14.32
C ILE A 12 2.68 4.73 -12.91
N ILE A 13 3.80 4.53 -12.21
CA ILE A 13 3.79 4.01 -10.83
C ILE A 13 3.08 4.99 -9.89
N LEU A 14 3.38 6.28 -9.98
CA LEU A 14 2.70 7.31 -9.19
C LEU A 14 1.19 7.33 -9.44
N LEU A 15 0.77 7.28 -10.71
CA LEU A 15 -0.64 7.23 -11.07
C LEU A 15 -1.32 5.98 -10.52
N ALA A 16 -0.67 4.81 -10.63
CA ALA A 16 -1.17 3.56 -10.07
C ALA A 16 -1.31 3.64 -8.54
N THR A 17 -0.30 4.19 -7.84
CA THR A 17 -0.34 4.43 -6.39
C THR A 17 -1.57 5.27 -6.02
N THR A 18 -1.77 6.41 -6.68
CA THR A 18 -2.92 7.28 -6.42
C THR A 18 -4.24 6.57 -6.67
N VAL A 19 -4.37 5.83 -7.77
CA VAL A 19 -5.59 5.08 -8.11
C VAL A 19 -5.91 4.03 -7.03
N PHE A 20 -4.93 3.25 -6.56
CA PHE A 20 -5.17 2.26 -5.50
C PHE A 20 -5.56 2.91 -4.17
N LEU A 21 -4.96 4.05 -3.81
CA LEU A 21 -5.33 4.79 -2.61
C LEU A 21 -6.73 5.39 -2.69
N VAL A 22 -7.14 5.87 -3.87
CA VAL A 22 -8.53 6.33 -4.11
C VAL A 22 -9.50 5.15 -4.06
N ILE A 23 -9.15 4.00 -4.65
CA ILE A 23 -9.98 2.79 -4.54
C ILE A 23 -10.14 2.37 -3.07
N ALA A 24 -9.07 2.46 -2.28
CA ALA A 24 -9.12 2.09 -0.87
C ALA A 24 -10.15 2.90 -0.05
N ILE A 25 -10.36 4.19 -0.38
CA ILE A 25 -11.36 5.03 0.31
C ILE A 25 -12.79 4.83 -0.20
N GLU A 26 -12.98 4.39 -1.45
CA GLU A 26 -14.30 4.19 -2.07
C GLU A 26 -14.90 2.80 -1.76
N LEU A 27 -14.08 1.83 -1.37
CA LEU A 27 -14.51 0.47 -1.10
C LEU A 27 -15.31 0.39 0.21
N LYS A 28 -16.55 -0.10 0.12
CA LYS A 28 -17.45 -0.31 1.28
C LYS A 28 -17.05 -1.49 2.16
N GLU A 29 -16.34 -2.47 1.60
CA GLU A 29 -15.93 -3.68 2.29
C GLU A 29 -14.53 -3.51 2.88
N LEU A 30 -14.42 -3.50 4.22
CA LEU A 30 -13.19 -3.15 4.93
C LEU A 30 -11.99 -4.04 4.57
N VAL A 31 -12.22 -5.34 4.35
CA VAL A 31 -11.16 -6.28 3.92
C VAL A 31 -10.59 -5.86 2.56
N LYS A 32 -11.47 -5.54 1.59
CA LYS A 32 -11.04 -5.09 0.26
C LYS A 32 -10.36 -3.72 0.32
N ALA A 33 -10.87 -2.81 1.15
CA ALA A 33 -10.26 -1.50 1.38
C ALA A 33 -8.83 -1.63 1.96
N ALA A 34 -8.64 -2.48 2.96
CA ALA A 34 -7.34 -2.75 3.56
C ALA A 34 -6.35 -3.38 2.57
N ILE A 35 -6.80 -4.31 1.72
CA ILE A 35 -5.97 -4.89 0.65
C ILE A 35 -5.58 -3.82 -0.38
N ALA A 36 -6.53 -2.99 -0.83
CA ALA A 36 -6.25 -1.90 -1.76
C ALA A 36 -5.25 -0.89 -1.18
N LEU A 37 -5.38 -0.55 0.10
CA LEU A 37 -4.43 0.29 0.84
C LEU A 37 -3.04 -0.34 0.88
N GLY A 38 -2.94 -1.64 1.19
CA GLY A 38 -1.67 -2.37 1.23
C GLY A 38 -0.97 -2.41 -0.13
N ILE A 39 -1.71 -2.62 -1.22
CA ILE A 39 -1.16 -2.56 -2.58
C ILE A 39 -0.68 -1.14 -2.92
N GLY A 40 -1.48 -0.12 -2.59
CA GLY A 40 -1.09 1.29 -2.77
C GLY A 40 0.19 1.64 -2.01
N SER A 41 0.33 1.20 -0.75
CA SER A 41 1.53 1.39 0.06
C SER A 41 2.76 0.64 -0.51
N ALA A 42 2.59 -0.57 -1.04
CA ALA A 42 3.69 -1.28 -1.72
C ALA A 42 4.17 -0.56 -3.00
N LEU A 43 3.25 0.02 -3.77
CA LEU A 43 3.60 0.88 -4.91
C LEU A 43 4.32 2.15 -4.45
N LEU A 44 3.91 2.74 -3.33
CA LEU A 44 4.59 3.90 -2.73
C LEU A 44 6.03 3.57 -2.30
N ALA A 45 6.28 2.38 -1.77
CA ALA A 45 7.65 1.93 -1.49
C ALA A 45 8.53 1.91 -2.76
N SER A 46 7.96 1.52 -3.91
CA SER A 46 8.64 1.58 -5.20
C SER A 46 8.97 3.02 -5.61
N VAL A 47 8.08 3.98 -5.32
CA VAL A 47 8.33 5.41 -5.54
C VAL A 47 9.50 5.90 -4.68
N PHE A 48 9.55 5.54 -3.38
CA PHE A 48 10.68 5.90 -2.53
C PHE A 48 12.00 5.32 -3.03
N TYR A 49 11.99 4.11 -3.57
CA TYR A 49 13.17 3.51 -4.15
C TYR A 49 13.66 4.27 -5.40
N ILE A 50 12.74 4.70 -6.28
CA ILE A 50 13.06 5.52 -7.46
C ILE A 50 13.64 6.88 -7.07
N LEU A 51 13.20 7.45 -5.94
CA LEU A 51 13.70 8.71 -5.39
C LEU A 51 15.01 8.57 -4.60
N ASP A 52 15.73 7.45 -4.75
CA ASP A 52 17.00 7.13 -4.06
C ASP A 52 16.86 7.08 -2.52
N ALA A 53 15.65 6.93 -2.00
CA ALA A 53 15.34 6.84 -0.58
C ALA A 53 15.21 5.38 -0.13
N ALA A 54 16.29 4.60 -0.29
CA ALA A 54 16.27 3.13 -0.09
C ALA A 54 15.80 2.71 1.32
N TYR A 55 16.22 3.42 2.38
CA TYR A 55 15.76 3.12 3.74
C TYR A 55 14.25 3.35 3.87
N ALA A 56 13.73 4.48 3.37
CA ALA A 56 12.30 4.77 3.40
C ALA A 56 11.49 3.73 2.60
N ALA A 57 12.00 3.29 1.45
CA ALA A 57 11.37 2.24 0.65
C ALA A 57 11.22 0.92 1.43
N VAL A 58 12.28 0.48 2.12
CA VAL A 58 12.25 -0.76 2.92
C VAL A 58 11.32 -0.61 4.12
N PHE A 59 11.34 0.54 4.81
CA PHE A 59 10.43 0.80 5.93
C PHE A 59 8.97 0.85 5.48
N GLU A 60 8.66 1.52 4.38
CA GLU A 60 7.30 1.56 3.82
C GLU A 60 6.82 0.16 3.43
N LEU A 61 7.65 -0.61 2.70
CA LEU A 61 7.25 -1.95 2.25
C LEU A 61 7.07 -2.94 3.42
N SER A 62 7.90 -2.86 4.45
CA SER A 62 7.83 -3.77 5.60
C SER A 62 6.79 -3.36 6.63
N VAL A 63 6.79 -2.09 7.05
CA VAL A 63 5.95 -1.60 8.15
C VAL A 63 4.57 -1.21 7.64
N ALA A 64 4.49 -0.32 6.64
CA ALA A 64 3.19 0.16 6.17
C ALA A 64 2.49 -0.89 5.29
N ALA A 65 3.13 -1.32 4.19
CA ALA A 65 2.51 -2.29 3.28
C ALA A 65 2.39 -3.68 3.90
N GLY A 66 3.38 -4.11 4.68
CA GLY A 66 3.40 -5.39 5.37
C GLY A 66 2.62 -5.37 6.69
N LEU A 67 3.25 -4.89 7.77
CA LEU A 67 2.73 -4.98 9.14
C LEU A 67 1.35 -4.33 9.29
N VAL A 68 1.18 -3.06 8.89
CA VAL A 68 -0.07 -2.32 9.10
C VAL A 68 -1.23 -2.97 8.35
N THR A 69 -1.02 -3.42 7.11
CA THR A 69 -2.05 -4.16 6.35
C THR A 69 -2.48 -5.44 7.07
N ILE A 70 -1.53 -6.24 7.56
CA ILE A 70 -1.86 -7.49 8.28
C ILE A 70 -2.55 -7.21 9.61
N LEU A 71 -2.13 -6.17 10.34
CA LEU A 71 -2.78 -5.75 11.58
C LEU A 71 -4.22 -5.28 11.32
N LEU A 72 -4.46 -4.49 10.27
CA LEU A 72 -5.81 -4.06 9.86
C LEU A 72 -6.68 -5.27 9.52
N LEU A 73 -6.19 -6.18 8.68
CA LEU A 73 -6.93 -7.38 8.30
C LEU A 73 -7.25 -8.27 9.52
N SER A 74 -6.32 -8.38 10.46
CA SER A 74 -6.51 -9.14 11.70
C SER A 74 -7.61 -8.49 12.56
N ALA A 75 -7.57 -7.18 12.75
CA ALA A 75 -8.58 -6.45 13.50
C ALA A 75 -9.97 -6.54 12.85
N ILE A 76 -10.06 -6.38 11.52
CA ILE A 76 -11.32 -6.53 10.78
C ILE A 76 -11.87 -7.95 10.97
N SER A 77 -11.02 -8.98 10.89
CA SER A 77 -11.42 -10.37 11.11
C SER A 77 -11.89 -10.66 12.54
N MET A 78 -11.42 -9.90 13.53
CA MET A 78 -11.87 -10.02 14.92
C MET A 78 -13.25 -9.40 15.10
N ILE A 79 -13.50 -8.21 14.53
CA ILE A 79 -14.78 -7.50 14.64
C ILE A 79 -15.90 -8.30 13.97
N ASP A 80 -15.64 -8.85 12.78
CA ASP A 80 -16.63 -9.65 12.03
C ASP A 80 -17.09 -10.90 12.80
N LYS A 81 -16.21 -11.47 13.64
CA LYS A 81 -16.56 -12.60 14.51
C LYS A 81 -17.43 -12.18 15.70
N GLU A 82 -17.20 -11.00 16.25
CA GLU A 82 -17.91 -10.50 17.44
C GLU A 82 -19.37 -10.14 17.09
N GLU A 83 -19.64 -9.61 15.90
CA GLU A 83 -21.01 -9.32 15.44
C GLU A 83 -21.83 -10.57 15.08
N ALA A 84 -21.16 -11.70 14.80
CA ALA A 84 -21.80 -12.98 14.48
C ALA A 84 -22.16 -13.84 15.72
N GLN A 85 -21.86 -13.36 16.93
CA GLN A 85 -22.18 -14.02 18.21
C GLN A 85 -23.30 -13.29 18.97
#